data_AF-A0A7C3AH19-F1
#
_entry.id   AF-A0A7C3AH19-F1
#
_cell.length_a   1.000
_cell.length_b   1.000
_cell.length_c   1.000
_cell.angle_alpha   90.00
_cell.angle_beta   90.00
_cell.angle_gamma   90.00
#
_symmetry.space_group_name_H-M   'P 1'
#
loop_
_entity.id
_entity.type
_entity.pdbx_description
1 polymer ?
#
loop_
_entity_poly.entity_id
_entity_poly.type
_entity_poly.pdbx_seq_one_letter_code
_entity_poly.pdbx_strand_id
1 'polypeptide(L)'
;VLKAEFPADLRYNKDRAELLELCRRLDSASRVPWVILSAGVDFDAFYQQVEIACQAGASGFLGGRALWQEAVDITDDAKRVEFLSTTGVDRMKRLSEVARKYGAPWYRKHRVSPAEFTTISEGWFQSY
;
A
#
# COMPACT_ATOMS: atom_id res chain seq x y z
N VAL A 1 -2.80 11.42 -5.94
CA VAL A 1 -2.15 10.09 -5.80
C VAL A 1 -2.85 9.11 -6.72
N LEU A 2 -2.11 8.32 -7.49
CA LEU A 2 -2.65 7.24 -8.33
C LEU A 2 -2.84 5.98 -7.49
N LYS A 3 -4.05 5.42 -7.50
CA LYS A 3 -4.33 4.09 -6.95
C LYS A 3 -4.33 3.10 -8.11
N ALA A 4 -3.32 2.23 -8.17
CA ALA A 4 -3.12 1.28 -9.26
C ALA A 4 -3.30 -0.17 -8.80
N GLU A 5 -3.63 -1.05 -9.73
CA GLU A 5 -3.51 -2.49 -9.52
C GLU A 5 -2.03 -2.92 -9.63
N PHE A 6 -1.69 -4.07 -9.05
CA PHE A 6 -0.37 -4.65 -9.27
C PHE A 6 -0.24 -5.10 -10.74
N PRO A 7 0.87 -4.79 -11.44
CA PRO A 7 0.95 -4.91 -12.90
C PRO A 7 1.11 -6.35 -13.42
N ALA A 8 0.80 -7.35 -12.59
CA ALA A 8 0.90 -8.77 -12.90
C ALA A 8 0.00 -9.60 -11.97
N ASP A 9 -0.18 -10.87 -12.32
CA ASP A 9 -0.87 -11.86 -11.50
C ASP A 9 0.12 -12.90 -10.97
N LEU A 10 0.29 -12.93 -9.65
CA LEU A 10 1.23 -13.81 -8.94
C LEU A 10 0.88 -15.30 -9.09
N ARG A 11 -0.32 -15.64 -9.57
CA ARG A 11 -0.71 -17.01 -9.91
C ARG A 11 0.06 -17.54 -11.12
N TYR A 12 0.39 -16.67 -12.06
CA TYR A 12 1.01 -17.03 -13.34
C TYR A 12 2.47 -16.59 -13.44
N ASN A 13 2.84 -15.48 -12.78
CA ASN A 13 4.20 -14.99 -12.76
C ASN A 13 4.74 -14.84 -11.33
N LYS A 14 5.77 -15.61 -11.01
CA LYS A 14 6.47 -15.58 -9.71
C LYS A 14 7.91 -15.09 -9.83
N ASP A 15 8.36 -14.71 -11.03
CA ASP A 15 9.70 -14.17 -11.22
C ASP A 15 9.76 -12.76 -10.64
N ARG A 16 10.37 -12.65 -9.46
CA ARG A 16 10.50 -11.38 -8.75
C ARG A 16 11.20 -10.31 -9.58
N ALA A 17 12.20 -10.65 -10.39
CA ALA A 17 12.93 -9.67 -11.19
C ALA A 17 12.02 -9.06 -12.26
N GLU A 18 11.22 -9.88 -12.92
CA GLU A 18 10.23 -9.43 -13.90
C GLU A 18 9.14 -8.58 -13.25
N LEU A 19 8.59 -9.04 -12.13
CA LEU A 19 7.57 -8.30 -11.37
C LEU A 19 8.08 -6.91 -10.92
N LEU A 20 9.33 -6.84 -10.47
CA LEU A 20 9.98 -5.58 -10.09
C LEU A 20 10.11 -4.65 -11.29
N GLU A 21 10.49 -5.18 -12.45
CA GLU A 21 10.63 -4.37 -13.67
C GLU A 21 9.28 -3.84 -14.18
N LEU A 22 8.23 -4.65 -14.11
CA LEU A 22 6.86 -4.19 -14.39
C LEU A 22 6.44 -3.03 -13.48
N CYS A 23 6.75 -3.12 -12.18
CA CYS A 23 6.51 -2.02 -11.25
C CYS A 23 7.36 -0.78 -11.55
N ARG A 24 8.62 -0.92 -12.01
CA ARG A 24 9.45 0.23 -12.43
C ARG A 24 8.91 0.92 -13.67
N ARG A 25 8.35 0.16 -14.61
CA ARG A 25 7.67 0.71 -15.79
C ARG A 25 6.43 1.50 -15.37
N LEU A 26 5.64 0.99 -14.43
CA LEU A 26 4.50 1.72 -13.84
C LEU A 26 4.97 2.99 -13.12
N ASP A 27 6.03 2.91 -12.32
CA ASP A 27 6.61 4.06 -11.64
C ASP A 27 7.06 5.16 -12.62
N SER A 28 7.70 4.77 -13.72
CA SER A 28 8.15 5.68 -14.78
C SER A 28 6.98 6.33 -15.54
N ALA A 29 5.88 5.59 -15.73
CA ALA A 29 4.68 6.10 -16.39
C ALA A 29 3.86 7.04 -15.50
N SER A 30 3.90 6.84 -14.19
CA SER A 30 3.12 7.66 -13.24
C SER A 30 3.72 9.05 -13.06
N ARG A 31 2.94 10.09 -13.38
CA ARG A 31 3.29 11.51 -13.14
C ARG A 31 3.06 11.97 -11.70
N VAL A 32 2.42 11.15 -10.88
CA VAL A 32 2.06 11.44 -9.49
C VAL A 32 2.53 10.31 -8.56
N PRO A 33 2.59 10.52 -7.25
CA PRO A 33 2.79 9.43 -6.29
C PRO A 33 1.74 8.36 -6.50
N TRP A 34 2.14 7.09 -6.37
CA TRP A 34 1.27 5.95 -6.62
C TRP A 34 1.36 4.93 -5.49
N VAL A 35 0.28 4.19 -5.33
CA VAL A 35 0.12 3.12 -4.34
C VAL A 35 -0.62 1.97 -5.00
N ILE A 36 -0.39 0.74 -4.52
CA ILE A 36 -1.12 -0.42 -5.03
C ILE A 36 -2.37 -0.73 -4.20
N LEU A 37 -3.40 -1.23 -4.87
CA LEU A 37 -4.61 -1.77 -4.24
C LEU A 37 -4.56 -3.30 -4.17
N SER A 38 -5.23 -3.87 -3.16
CA SER A 38 -5.18 -5.32 -2.90
C SER A 38 -5.92 -6.21 -3.91
N ALA A 39 -6.86 -5.68 -4.70
CA ALA A 39 -7.68 -6.42 -5.67
C ALA A 39 -8.45 -7.66 -5.12
N GLY A 40 -8.43 -7.92 -3.81
CA GLY A 40 -9.04 -9.13 -3.23
C GLY A 40 -8.13 -10.36 -3.27
N VAL A 41 -6.82 -10.21 -3.50
CA VAL A 41 -5.87 -11.31 -3.25
C VAL A 41 -5.76 -11.58 -1.75
N ASP A 42 -5.23 -12.76 -1.39
CA ASP A 42 -4.91 -13.07 0.00
C ASP A 42 -3.80 -12.16 0.56
N PHE A 43 -3.63 -12.19 1.87
CA PHE A 43 -2.68 -11.33 2.57
C PHE A 43 -1.23 -11.59 2.14
N ASP A 44 -0.82 -12.84 1.93
CA ASP A 44 0.57 -13.17 1.65
C ASP A 44 0.98 -12.74 0.24
N ALA A 45 0.07 -12.90 -0.73
CA ALA A 45 0.24 -12.34 -2.07
C ALA A 45 0.29 -10.81 -2.02
N PHE A 46 -0.62 -10.17 -1.29
CA PHE A 46 -0.63 -8.71 -1.17
C PHE A 46 0.64 -8.18 -0.50
N TYR A 47 1.15 -8.86 0.53
CA TYR A 47 2.39 -8.49 1.22
C TYR A 47 3.57 -8.49 0.24
N GLN A 48 3.70 -9.53 -0.59
CA GLN A 48 4.73 -9.60 -1.61
C GLN A 48 4.59 -8.49 -2.66
N GLN A 49 3.35 -8.22 -3.10
CA GLN A 49 3.07 -7.13 -4.03
C GLN A 49 3.48 -5.76 -3.46
N VAL A 50 3.14 -5.49 -2.19
CA VAL A 50 3.48 -4.22 -1.52
C VAL A 50 4.99 -4.07 -1.42
N GLU A 51 5.71 -5.13 -1.05
CA GLU A 51 7.17 -5.09 -0.97
C GLU A 51 7.81 -4.77 -2.32
N ILE A 52 7.41 -5.48 -3.39
CA ILE A 52 7.94 -5.28 -4.74
C ILE A 52 7.59 -3.88 -5.26
N ALA A 53 6.35 -3.43 -5.09
CA ALA A 53 5.90 -2.12 -5.54
C ALA A 53 6.64 -0.98 -4.83
N CYS A 54 6.80 -1.06 -3.51
CA CYS A 54 7.56 -0.07 -2.74
C CYS A 54 9.03 -0.02 -3.19
N GLN A 55 9.67 -1.19 -3.36
CA GLN A 55 11.05 -1.25 -3.88
C GLN A 55 11.19 -0.66 -5.30
N ALA A 56 10.12 -0.65 -6.09
CA ALA A 56 10.09 -0.05 -7.43
C ALA A 56 9.73 1.44 -7.47
N GLY A 57 9.36 2.05 -6.34
CA GLY A 57 9.04 3.49 -6.25
C GLY A 57 7.64 3.85 -5.81
N ALA A 58 6.78 2.87 -5.49
CA ALA A 58 5.48 3.16 -4.89
C ALA A 58 5.64 3.85 -3.53
N SER A 59 4.68 4.73 -3.20
CA SER A 59 4.62 5.43 -1.91
C SER A 59 3.93 4.64 -0.80
N GLY A 60 3.54 3.40 -1.06
CA GLY A 60 2.83 2.54 -0.12
C GLY A 60 1.70 1.77 -0.78
N PHE A 61 0.63 1.56 -0.02
CA PHE A 61 -0.48 0.69 -0.39
C PHE A 61 -1.82 1.24 0.09
N LEU A 62 -2.89 0.78 -0.55
CA LEU A 62 -4.29 0.96 -0.11
C LEU A 62 -4.94 -0.43 -0.05
N GLY A 63 -4.75 -1.09 1.09
CA GLY A 63 -5.24 -2.44 1.38
C GLY A 63 -6.66 -2.40 1.94
N GLY A 64 -7.51 -3.31 1.46
CA GLY A 64 -8.86 -3.52 1.98
C GLY A 64 -9.06 -4.99 2.28
N ARG A 65 -9.72 -5.71 1.36
CA ARG A 65 -10.03 -7.14 1.49
C ARG A 65 -8.86 -8.03 1.91
N ALA A 66 -7.65 -7.82 1.38
CA ALA A 66 -6.47 -8.59 1.81
C ALA A 66 -6.15 -8.49 3.32
N LEU A 67 -6.65 -7.47 4.02
CA LEU A 67 -6.47 -7.32 5.47
C LEU A 67 -7.56 -8.05 6.27
N TRP A 68 -8.82 -7.99 5.80
CA TRP A 68 -9.99 -8.28 6.64
C TRP A 68 -11.09 -9.13 5.98
N GLN A 69 -10.92 -9.62 4.75
CA GLN A 69 -11.98 -10.34 4.05
C GLN A 69 -12.49 -11.57 4.81
N GLU A 70 -11.63 -12.27 5.54
CA GLU A 70 -12.03 -13.42 6.35
C GLU A 70 -13.00 -13.05 7.47
N ALA A 71 -12.95 -11.82 7.97
CA ALA A 71 -13.86 -11.34 9.01
C ALA A 71 -15.32 -11.30 8.56
N VAL A 72 -15.56 -11.23 7.24
CA VAL A 72 -16.91 -11.24 6.64
C VAL A 72 -17.58 -12.59 6.84
N ASP A 73 -16.81 -13.69 6.76
CA ASP A 73 -17.32 -15.06 6.90
C ASP A 73 -17.44 -15.52 8.36
N ILE A 74 -16.80 -14.81 9.30
CA ILE A 74 -16.92 -15.10 10.73
C ILE A 74 -18.30 -14.61 11.22
N THR A 75 -19.21 -15.53 11.50
CA THR A 75 -20.58 -15.21 11.97
C THR A 75 -20.67 -14.88 13.45
N ASP A 76 -19.71 -15.32 14.25
CA ASP A 76 -19.64 -15.04 15.68
C ASP A 76 -18.95 -13.69 15.92
N ASP A 77 -19.67 -12.75 16.55
CA ASP A 77 -19.19 -11.38 16.71
C ASP A 77 -17.93 -11.29 17.60
N ALA A 78 -17.82 -12.13 18.64
CA ALA A 78 -16.65 -12.13 19.50
C ALA A 78 -15.39 -12.59 18.75
N LYS A 79 -15.50 -13.68 17.97
CA LYS A 79 -14.42 -14.15 17.10
C LYS A 79 -14.08 -13.16 15.99
N ARG A 80 -15.07 -12.44 15.46
CA ARG A 80 -14.82 -11.41 14.43
C ARG A 80 -14.02 -10.25 15.01
N VAL A 81 -14.40 -9.78 16.20
CA VAL A 81 -13.65 -8.74 16.93
C VAL A 81 -12.25 -9.21 17.28
N GLU A 82 -12.10 -10.46 17.73
CA GLU A 82 -10.80 -11.07 18.02
C GLU A 82 -9.90 -11.08 16.78
N PHE A 83 -10.40 -11.57 15.64
CA PHE A 83 -9.66 -11.60 14.37
C PHE A 83 -9.21 -10.20 13.94
N LEU A 84 -10.12 -9.22 13.97
CA LEU A 84 -9.80 -7.84 13.56
C LEU A 84 -8.76 -7.21 14.50
N SER A 85 -8.87 -7.46 15.81
CA SER A 85 -7.99 -6.89 16.84
C SER A 85 -6.62 -7.59 16.93
N THR A 86 -6.49 -8.80 16.38
CA THR A 86 -5.25 -9.58 16.37
C THR A 86 -4.66 -9.68 14.97
N THR A 87 -5.19 -10.55 14.11
CA THR A 87 -4.71 -10.79 12.75
C THR A 87 -4.80 -9.54 11.89
N GLY A 88 -5.92 -8.81 11.91
CA GLY A 88 -6.09 -7.57 11.14
C GLY A 88 -5.04 -6.51 11.52
N VAL A 89 -4.83 -6.33 12.83
CA VAL A 89 -3.81 -5.41 13.37
C VAL A 89 -2.38 -5.85 13.00
N ASP A 90 -2.05 -7.13 13.14
CA ASP A 90 -0.72 -7.67 12.75
C ASP A 90 -0.42 -7.43 11.27
N ARG A 91 -1.38 -7.76 10.41
CA ARG A 91 -1.29 -7.54 8.96
C ARG A 91 -1.04 -6.07 8.62
N MET A 92 -1.76 -5.16 9.27
CA MET A 92 -1.58 -3.72 9.07
C MET A 92 -0.20 -3.24 9.52
N LYS A 93 0.30 -3.74 10.67
CA LYS A 93 1.65 -3.42 11.16
C LYS A 93 2.73 -3.89 10.17
N ARG A 94 2.65 -5.13 9.73
CA ARG A 94 3.59 -5.73 8.77
C ARG A 94 3.65 -4.95 7.45
N LEU A 95 2.51 -4.58 6.87
CA LEU A 95 2.50 -3.76 5.66
C LEU A 95 3.01 -2.33 5.91
N SER A 96 2.71 -1.75 7.08
CA SER A 96 3.23 -0.43 7.47
C SER A 96 4.75 -0.43 7.60
N GLU A 97 5.34 -1.50 8.11
CA GLU A 97 6.78 -1.69 8.21
C GLU A 97 7.43 -1.78 6.82
N VAL A 98 6.85 -2.55 5.91
CA VAL A 98 7.30 -2.64 4.51
C VAL A 98 7.24 -1.26 3.84
N ALA A 99 6.12 -0.55 3.97
CA ALA A 99 5.95 0.77 3.39
C ALA A 99 6.92 1.81 4.00
N ARG A 100 7.17 1.76 5.31
CA ARG A 100 8.19 2.60 5.95
C ARG A 100 9.60 2.29 5.47
N LYS A 101 9.92 1.00 5.28
CA LYS A 101 11.26 0.56 4.92
C LYS A 101 11.59 0.83 3.45
N TYR A 102 10.64 0.59 2.55
CA TYR A 102 10.89 0.60 1.12
C TYR A 102 10.12 1.68 0.35
N GLY A 103 9.04 2.22 0.92
CA GLY A 103 8.17 3.17 0.22
C GLY A 103 8.89 4.47 -0.12
N ALA A 104 8.65 4.97 -1.33
CA ALA A 104 9.16 6.27 -1.75
C ALA A 104 8.30 7.39 -1.14
N PRO A 105 8.90 8.38 -0.45
CA PRO A 105 8.15 9.54 0.03
C PRO A 105 7.39 10.23 -1.11
N TRP A 106 6.12 10.58 -0.90
CA TRP A 106 5.24 11.08 -1.96
C TRP A 106 5.82 12.30 -2.70
N TYR A 107 6.42 13.23 -1.97
CA TYR A 107 6.98 14.46 -2.54
C TYR A 107 8.13 14.22 -3.53
N ARG A 108 8.78 13.04 -3.48
CA ARG A 108 9.83 12.65 -4.42
C ARG A 108 9.33 12.69 -5.87
N LYS A 109 8.09 12.27 -6.13
CA LYS A 109 7.52 12.30 -7.49
C LYS A 109 7.26 13.70 -8.00
N HIS A 110 6.93 14.63 -7.09
CA HIS A 110 6.77 16.04 -7.43
C HIS A 110 8.09 16.81 -7.46
N ARG A 111 9.22 16.16 -7.12
CA ARG A 111 10.55 16.78 -7.01
C ARG A 111 10.59 17.96 -6.04
N VAL A 112 9.77 17.91 -4.99
CA VAL A 112 9.72 18.91 -3.91
C VAL A 112 10.43 18.35 -2.69
N SER A 113 11.17 19.19 -1.97
CA SER A 113 11.81 18.84 -0.71
C SER A 113 10.93 19.20 0.50
N PRO A 114 11.06 18.49 1.63
CA PRO A 114 10.34 18.87 2.85
C PRO A 114 10.64 20.29 3.37
N ALA A 115 11.77 20.88 2.98
CA ALA A 115 12.13 22.25 3.34
C ALA A 115 11.25 23.30 2.64
N GLU A 116 10.57 22.93 1.54
CA GLU A 116 9.66 23.79 0.79
C GLU A 116 8.21 23.70 1.30
N PHE A 117 7.93 22.86 2.30
CA PHE A 117 6.59 22.70 2.83
C PHE A 117 6.19 23.89 3.71
N THR A 118 5.00 24.44 3.45
CA THR A 118 4.39 25.42 4.34
C THR A 118 3.94 24.76 5.63
N THR A 119 4.26 25.39 6.77
CA THR A 119 3.69 25.00 8.06
C THR A 119 2.21 25.35 8.08
N ILE A 120 1.36 24.34 8.09
CA ILE A 120 -0.09 24.50 8.25
C ILE A 120 -0.39 24.39 9.75
N SER A 121 -1.01 25.42 10.32
CA SER A 121 -1.44 25.37 11.72
C SER A 121 -2.64 24.43 11.88
N GLU A 122 -2.75 23.83 13.06
CA GLU A 122 -4.00 23.21 13.48
C GLU A 122 -5.14 24.25 13.37
N GLY A 123 -6.27 23.87 12.77
CA GLY A 123 -7.39 24.79 12.53
C GLY A 123 -7.37 25.57 11.21
N TRP A 124 -6.44 25.32 10.28
CA TRP A 124 -6.36 26.00 8.97
C TRP A 124 -7.68 26.09 8.19
N PHE A 125 -8.56 25.11 8.36
CA PHE A 125 -9.86 25.01 7.68
C PHE A 125 -10.91 26.01 8.19
N GLN A 126 -10.65 26.67 9.32
CA GLN A 126 -11.56 27.67 9.90
C GLN A 126 -11.38 29.05 9.25
N SER A 127 -10.27 29.27 8.55
CA SER A 127 -9.87 30.58 8.00
C SER A 127 -9.66 30.56 6.47
N TYR A 128 -10.14 29.52 5.78
CA TYR A 128 -10.07 29.40 4.31
C TYR A 128 -11.36 29.87 3.64
#